data_AF-A0AAD8IQW4-F1
#
_entry.id   AF-A0AAD8IQW4-F1
#
_cell.length_a   1.000
_cell.length_b   1.000
_cell.length_c   1.000
_cell.angle_alpha   90.00
_cell.angle_beta   90.00
_cell.angle_gamma   90.00
#
_symmetry.space_group_name_H-M   'P 1'
#
loop_
_entity.id
_entity.type
_entity.pdbx_description
1 polymer ?
#
loop_
_entity_poly.entity_id
_entity_poly.type
_entity_poly.pdbx_seq_one_letter_code
_entity_poly.pdbx_strand_id
1 'polypeptide(L)'
;MPLPLEIDMEGSLYINLNESHLEIDLNDPPYEANASDFTNNETVPQEEELDHVQFDTCELLSSEDEEEALRNKSVKKIKMVTNEKRYAIYAALLQRSVNGKLKKKTTRDVASIFSVSIRTVQRIWKRSREHTEDGVANVSNRKTKNCGRKRIEIDMERFRSIPLQQRTNLRSTASAMNMSTSLIYNNTRRGKIRRHSNSLKPLLTDQNKKARLCMRYVIQEKGGNNYKILHIVKDALRRRGQLPLQIKCDAQLIQNALESDV
;
A
#
# COMPACT_ATOMS: atom_id res chain seq x y z
N MET A 1 -12.74 10.30 -17.26
CA MET A 1 -13.17 11.70 -17.04
C MET A 1 -11.98 12.58 -17.39
N PRO A 2 -12.11 13.56 -18.30
CA PRO A 2 -11.01 14.46 -18.61
C PRO A 2 -10.73 15.36 -17.40
N LEU A 3 -9.44 15.55 -17.08
CA LEU A 3 -8.98 16.44 -16.01
C LEU A 3 -9.16 17.91 -16.43
N PRO A 4 -9.44 18.85 -15.50
CA PRO A 4 -9.68 20.24 -15.84
C PRO A 4 -8.36 20.95 -16.17
N LEU A 5 -8.30 21.60 -17.33
CA LEU A 5 -7.22 22.51 -17.73
C LEU A 5 -7.61 23.93 -17.29
N GLU A 6 -6.74 24.62 -16.53
CA GLU A 6 -6.86 26.06 -16.29
C GLU A 6 -5.83 26.83 -17.14
N ILE A 7 -6.21 28.03 -17.58
CA ILE A 7 -5.46 28.91 -18.47
C ILE A 7 -5.00 30.13 -17.64
N ASP A 8 -3.71 30.46 -17.69
CA ASP A 8 -3.19 31.69 -17.07
C ASP A 8 -3.36 32.92 -17.98
N MET A 9 -3.16 34.14 -17.44
CA MET A 9 -3.43 35.40 -18.15
C MET A 9 -2.54 35.65 -19.39
N GLU A 10 -1.57 34.77 -19.67
CA GLU A 10 -0.74 34.78 -20.88
C GLU A 10 -1.11 33.68 -21.89
N GLY A 11 -2.16 32.90 -21.62
CA GLY A 11 -2.71 31.92 -22.55
C GLY A 11 -1.89 30.63 -22.68
N SER A 12 -1.09 30.29 -21.67
CA SER A 12 -0.29 29.06 -21.68
C SER A 12 -1.04 27.93 -20.98
N LEU A 13 -1.08 26.76 -21.62
CA LEU A 13 -1.64 25.52 -21.07
C LEU A 13 -0.52 24.75 -20.36
N TYR A 14 -0.57 24.66 -19.04
CA TYR A 14 0.37 23.87 -18.24
C TYR A 14 -0.29 22.63 -17.64
N ILE A 15 0.45 21.52 -17.67
CA ILE A 15 0.07 20.24 -17.05
C ILE A 15 0.54 20.29 -15.59
N ASN A 16 -0.40 20.16 -14.64
CA ASN A 16 -0.08 20.02 -13.23
C ASN A 16 0.49 18.61 -12.97
N LEU A 17 1.80 18.51 -12.80
CA LEU A 17 2.51 17.23 -12.58
C LEU A 17 2.38 16.68 -11.15
N ASN A 18 1.52 17.27 -10.31
CA ASN A 18 1.30 16.78 -8.95
C ASN A 18 0.09 15.83 -8.89
N GLU A 19 0.14 14.68 -9.55
CA GLU A 19 -0.63 13.52 -9.07
C GLU A 19 -0.09 12.16 -9.58
N SER A 20 0.49 11.42 -8.64
CA SER A 20 0.65 9.96 -8.59
C SER A 20 1.04 9.22 -9.88
N HIS A 21 2.29 9.34 -10.32
CA HIS A 21 2.92 8.25 -11.07
C HIS A 21 3.20 7.10 -10.10
N LEU A 22 2.74 5.88 -10.41
CA LEU A 22 3.30 4.67 -9.78
C LEU A 22 4.79 4.63 -10.17
N GLU A 23 5.66 5.00 -9.24
CA GLU A 23 7.10 4.83 -9.37
C GLU A 23 7.40 3.33 -9.43
N ILE A 24 7.72 2.82 -10.62
CA ILE A 24 8.35 1.51 -10.78
C ILE A 24 9.79 1.68 -10.30
N ASP A 25 10.09 1.23 -9.08
CA ASP A 25 11.47 1.22 -8.57
C ASP A 25 12.29 0.20 -9.36
N LEU A 26 13.10 0.69 -10.30
CA LEU A 26 14.03 -0.13 -11.08
C LEU A 26 15.12 -0.80 -10.22
N ASN A 27 15.17 -0.54 -8.90
CA ASN A 27 16.01 -1.24 -7.94
C ASN A 27 15.28 -2.33 -7.16
N ASP A 28 13.96 -2.51 -7.35
CA ASP A 28 13.27 -3.66 -6.77
C ASP A 28 13.75 -4.94 -7.47
N PRO A 29 14.21 -5.95 -6.71
CA PRO A 29 14.56 -7.23 -7.30
C PRO A 29 13.32 -7.86 -7.94
N PRO A 30 13.45 -8.56 -9.08
CA PRO A 30 12.32 -9.24 -9.68
C PRO A 30 11.69 -10.18 -8.65
N TYR A 31 10.36 -10.17 -8.58
CA TYR A 31 9.58 -11.06 -7.74
C TYR A 31 10.01 -12.52 -7.97
N GLU A 32 10.83 -13.05 -7.08
CA GLU A 32 11.13 -14.49 -7.05
C GLU A 32 9.89 -15.18 -6.49
N ALA A 33 9.09 -15.78 -7.39
CA ALA A 33 8.15 -16.81 -6.99
C ALA A 33 8.95 -17.92 -6.28
N ASN A 34 8.61 -18.19 -5.03
CA ASN A 34 9.35 -19.11 -4.16
C ASN A 34 9.46 -20.49 -4.81
N ALA A 35 10.66 -20.84 -5.29
CA ALA A 35 11.07 -22.23 -5.48
C ALA A 35 11.41 -22.79 -4.09
N SER A 36 10.44 -23.47 -3.47
CA SER A 36 10.66 -24.23 -2.25
C SER A 36 11.39 -25.53 -2.54
N ASP A 37 12.33 -25.85 -1.65
CA ASP A 37 12.89 -27.15 -1.33
C ASP A 37 13.64 -27.94 -2.40
N PHE A 38 14.97 -28.01 -2.25
CA PHE A 38 15.71 -29.27 -2.44
C PHE A 38 16.95 -29.28 -1.52
N THR A 39 16.91 -30.11 -0.48
CA THR A 39 18.09 -30.59 0.24
C THR A 39 18.62 -31.86 -0.44
N ASN A 40 19.94 -31.96 -0.61
CA ASN A 40 20.65 -33.05 -1.29
C ASN A 40 20.55 -34.40 -0.56
N ASN A 41 20.36 -35.50 -1.28
CA ASN A 41 21.36 -36.59 -1.47
C ASN A 41 20.75 -37.83 -2.14
N GLU A 42 21.63 -38.55 -2.84
CA GLU A 42 21.47 -39.68 -3.75
C GLU A 42 20.68 -40.89 -3.21
N THR A 43 19.90 -41.55 -4.09
CA THR A 43 19.87 -43.01 -4.32
C THR A 43 19.02 -43.31 -5.58
N VAL A 44 19.62 -43.99 -6.56
CA VAL A 44 18.99 -44.67 -7.72
C VAL A 44 18.92 -46.16 -7.31
N PRO A 45 17.82 -46.94 -7.49
CA PRO A 45 17.40 -47.43 -8.82
C PRO A 45 15.91 -47.81 -9.08
N GLN A 46 15.58 -47.83 -10.39
CA GLN A 46 14.73 -48.75 -11.18
C GLN A 46 13.17 -48.69 -11.18
N GLU A 47 12.68 -48.33 -12.39
CA GLU A 47 11.61 -48.91 -13.25
C GLU A 47 10.10 -48.83 -12.88
N GLU A 48 9.37 -48.20 -13.82
CA GLU A 48 7.99 -48.42 -14.33
C GLU A 48 6.77 -48.46 -13.38
N GLU A 49 5.87 -47.47 -13.48
CA GLU A 49 4.51 -47.61 -14.05
C GLU A 49 3.79 -46.25 -14.08
N LEU A 50 3.30 -45.86 -15.27
CA LEU A 50 2.44 -44.70 -15.50
C LEU A 50 0.99 -45.10 -15.22
N ASP A 51 0.27 -44.33 -14.40
CA ASP A 51 -1.19 -44.39 -14.38
C ASP A 51 -1.86 -43.01 -14.43
N HIS A 52 -2.91 -42.98 -15.22
CA HIS A 52 -3.60 -41.86 -15.85
C HIS A 52 -4.74 -41.35 -14.96
N VAL A 53 -4.84 -40.04 -14.70
CA VAL A 53 -6.10 -39.45 -14.18
C VAL A 53 -6.44 -38.21 -14.99
N GLN A 54 -7.60 -38.30 -15.64
CA GLN A 54 -8.19 -37.35 -16.58
C GLN A 54 -8.34 -35.95 -15.99
N PHE A 55 -7.88 -34.93 -16.72
CA PHE A 55 -8.27 -33.55 -16.51
C PHE A 55 -9.54 -33.31 -17.34
N ASP A 56 -10.70 -33.46 -16.70
CA ASP A 56 -12.00 -33.24 -17.34
C ASP A 56 -12.27 -31.74 -17.45
N THR A 57 -12.06 -31.22 -18.66
CA THR A 57 -12.55 -29.90 -19.08
C THR A 57 -13.96 -30.04 -19.62
N CYS A 58 -14.97 -29.62 -18.87
CA CYS A 58 -16.30 -29.27 -19.36
C CYS A 58 -16.91 -28.26 -18.38
N GLU A 59 -17.72 -27.28 -18.75
CA GLU A 59 -18.12 -26.67 -20.00
C GLU A 59 -19.01 -25.49 -19.55
N LEU A 60 -18.94 -24.36 -20.26
CA LEU A 60 -19.77 -23.19 -20.03
C LEU A 60 -21.26 -23.54 -20.18
N LEU A 61 -22.04 -23.39 -19.10
CA LEU A 61 -23.50 -23.23 -19.17
C LEU A 61 -23.97 -22.06 -18.30
N SER A 62 -25.00 -21.41 -18.82
CA SER A 62 -25.38 -20.02 -18.64
C SER A 62 -26.03 -19.64 -17.31
N SER A 63 -25.94 -18.33 -17.05
CA SER A 63 -27.00 -17.42 -16.60
C SER A 63 -27.70 -17.64 -15.25
N GLU A 64 -27.48 -16.65 -14.38
CA GLU A 64 -28.46 -16.00 -13.47
C GLU A 64 -28.50 -16.40 -11.99
N ASP A 65 -28.01 -17.58 -11.56
CA ASP A 65 -28.18 -17.99 -10.15
C ASP A 65 -26.98 -17.71 -9.20
N GLU A 66 -25.78 -17.46 -9.71
CA GLU A 66 -24.59 -17.25 -8.84
C GLU A 66 -24.40 -15.81 -8.34
N GLU A 67 -24.97 -14.81 -9.03
CA GLU A 67 -24.82 -13.39 -8.66
C GLU A 67 -25.66 -12.97 -7.43
N GLU A 68 -26.68 -13.74 -7.06
CA GLU A 68 -27.57 -13.40 -5.94
C GLU A 68 -27.00 -13.86 -4.58
N ALA A 69 -26.19 -14.92 -4.55
CA ALA A 69 -25.60 -15.46 -3.33
C ALA A 69 -24.49 -14.58 -2.72
N LEU A 70 -23.84 -13.72 -3.52
CA LEU A 70 -22.78 -12.83 -3.04
C LEU A 70 -23.31 -11.51 -2.42
N ARG A 71 -24.59 -11.15 -2.63
CA ARG A 71 -25.17 -9.91 -2.08
C ARG A 71 -25.66 -10.04 -0.63
N ASN A 72 -25.92 -11.26 -0.15
CA ASN A 72 -26.61 -11.51 1.13
C ASN A 72 -25.73 -12.05 2.28
N LYS A 73 -24.41 -11.93 2.22
CA LYS A 73 -23.58 -12.04 3.43
C LYS A 73 -23.58 -10.69 4.17
N SER A 74 -24.70 -10.38 4.83
CA SER A 74 -24.76 -9.28 5.79
C SER A 74 -23.73 -9.56 6.90
N VAL A 75 -22.56 -8.93 6.83
CA VAL A 75 -21.55 -9.03 7.88
C VAL A 75 -22.22 -8.61 9.19
N LYS A 76 -22.37 -9.55 10.13
CA LYS A 76 -22.98 -9.27 11.44
C LYS A 76 -22.14 -8.21 12.16
N LYS A 77 -22.46 -6.93 11.96
CA LYS A 77 -21.82 -5.83 12.68
C LYS A 77 -22.09 -6.04 14.17
N ILE A 78 -21.04 -6.27 14.94
CA ILE A 78 -21.13 -6.34 16.40
C ILE A 78 -21.74 -5.02 16.87
N LYS A 79 -22.92 -5.08 17.50
CA LYS A 79 -23.65 -3.91 18.00
C LYS A 79 -22.92 -3.31 19.23
N MET A 80 -21.87 -2.53 19.00
CA MET A 80 -21.18 -1.80 20.06
C MET A 80 -21.96 -0.54 20.43
N VAL A 81 -22.17 -0.30 21.73
CA VAL A 81 -22.84 0.91 22.21
C VAL A 81 -21.92 2.11 22.02
N THR A 82 -22.36 3.10 21.26
CA THR A 82 -21.65 4.37 20.98
C THR A 82 -21.49 5.21 22.25
N ASN A 83 -20.48 6.07 22.31
CA ASN A 83 -20.20 6.87 23.50
C ASN A 83 -21.37 7.78 23.89
N GLU A 84 -22.00 8.42 22.92
CA GLU A 84 -23.21 9.23 23.10
C GLU A 84 -24.33 8.43 23.76
N LYS A 85 -24.63 7.24 23.22
CA LYS A 85 -25.65 6.35 23.77
C LYS A 85 -25.29 5.87 25.18
N ARG A 86 -23.99 5.65 25.46
CA ARG A 86 -23.50 5.28 26.80
C ARG A 86 -23.69 6.43 27.80
N TYR A 87 -23.46 7.67 27.38
CA TYR A 87 -23.70 8.86 28.20
C TYR A 87 -25.20 9.08 28.46
N ALA A 88 -26.05 8.93 27.44
CA ALA A 88 -27.50 9.03 27.58
C ALA A 88 -28.06 7.99 28.56
N ILE A 89 -27.57 6.74 28.49
CA ILE A 89 -27.90 5.68 29.47
C ILE A 89 -27.48 6.10 30.88
N TYR A 90 -26.28 6.67 31.03
CA TYR A 90 -25.79 7.13 32.33
C TYR A 90 -26.64 8.27 32.90
N ALA A 91 -26.96 9.30 32.10
CA ALA A 91 -27.83 10.40 32.50
C ALA A 91 -29.22 9.89 32.94
N ALA A 92 -29.79 8.95 32.19
CA ALA A 92 -31.08 8.33 32.50
C ALA A 92 -31.07 7.46 33.77
N LEU A 93 -29.92 6.90 34.14
CA LEU A 93 -29.72 6.21 35.42
C LEU A 93 -29.55 7.21 36.56
N LEU A 94 -28.79 8.29 36.34
CA LEU A 94 -28.53 9.33 37.33
C LEU A 94 -29.84 10.01 37.76
N GLN A 95 -30.69 10.38 36.80
CA GLN A 95 -32.03 10.95 37.05
C GLN A 95 -32.95 10.04 37.87
N ARG A 96 -32.77 8.72 37.78
CA ARG A 96 -33.58 7.72 38.50
C ARG A 96 -32.89 7.17 39.76
N SER A 97 -31.67 7.63 40.03
CA SER A 97 -30.91 7.25 41.22
C SER A 97 -31.28 8.14 42.40
N VAL A 98 -31.33 7.55 43.59
CA VAL A 98 -31.58 8.28 44.84
C VAL A 98 -30.43 7.95 45.79
N ASN A 99 -29.75 8.97 46.31
CA ASN A 99 -28.60 8.82 47.21
C ASN A 99 -27.50 7.90 46.64
N GLY A 100 -27.25 7.97 45.33
CA GLY A 100 -26.26 7.14 44.64
C GLY A 100 -26.65 5.66 44.48
N LYS A 101 -27.90 5.29 44.79
CA LYS A 101 -28.43 3.92 44.66
C LYS A 101 -29.54 3.87 43.60
N LEU A 102 -29.53 2.80 42.82
CA LEU A 102 -30.57 2.51 41.82
C LEU A 102 -31.62 1.57 42.42
N LYS A 103 -32.90 1.80 42.11
CA LYS A 103 -33.98 0.88 42.50
C LYS A 103 -33.91 -0.41 41.65
N LYS A 104 -34.48 -1.50 42.17
CA LYS A 104 -34.35 -2.87 41.61
C LYS A 104 -34.75 -2.98 40.13
N LYS A 105 -35.80 -2.28 39.69
CA LYS A 105 -36.32 -2.34 38.31
C LYS A 105 -35.68 -1.33 37.35
N THR A 106 -35.06 -0.27 37.89
CA THR A 106 -34.54 0.87 37.10
C THR A 106 -33.57 0.46 35.99
N THR A 107 -32.70 -0.51 36.25
CA THR A 107 -31.74 -0.98 35.23
C THR A 107 -32.40 -1.74 34.09
N ARG A 108 -33.50 -2.45 34.36
CA ARG A 108 -34.33 -3.12 33.35
C ARG A 108 -35.09 -2.10 32.52
N ASP A 109 -35.68 -1.09 33.16
CA ASP A 109 -36.46 -0.06 32.48
C ASP A 109 -35.58 0.75 31.52
N VAL A 110 -34.39 1.16 31.98
CA VAL A 110 -33.38 1.85 31.14
C VAL A 110 -32.89 0.94 30.00
N ALA A 111 -32.67 -0.36 30.27
CA ALA A 111 -32.28 -1.31 29.24
C ALA A 111 -33.33 -1.42 28.11
N SER A 112 -34.61 -1.45 28.46
CA SER A 112 -35.72 -1.47 27.51
C SER A 112 -35.79 -0.19 26.68
N ILE A 113 -35.71 0.99 27.31
CA ILE A 113 -35.75 2.30 26.63
C ILE A 113 -34.65 2.41 25.57
N PHE A 114 -33.41 2.02 25.93
CA PHE A 114 -32.27 2.18 25.02
C PHE A 114 -32.04 0.95 24.12
N SER A 115 -32.86 -0.11 24.21
CA SER A 115 -32.67 -1.37 23.47
C SER A 115 -31.24 -1.93 23.61
N VAL A 116 -30.76 -2.01 24.85
CA VAL A 116 -29.41 -2.46 25.20
C VAL A 116 -29.51 -3.51 26.30
N SER A 117 -28.62 -4.50 26.31
CA SER A 117 -28.65 -5.54 27.35
C SER A 117 -28.51 -4.95 28.77
N ILE A 118 -29.23 -5.52 29.73
CA ILE A 118 -29.16 -5.13 31.16
C ILE A 118 -27.71 -5.17 31.67
N ARG A 119 -26.92 -6.18 31.23
CA ARG A 119 -25.50 -6.29 31.61
C ARG A 119 -24.66 -5.10 31.13
N THR A 120 -24.98 -4.53 29.98
CA THR A 120 -24.28 -3.34 29.48
C THR A 120 -24.62 -2.11 30.32
N VAL A 121 -25.88 -1.93 30.70
CA VAL A 121 -26.35 -0.84 31.57
C VAL A 121 -25.72 -0.93 32.96
N GLN A 122 -25.70 -2.12 33.56
CA GLN A 122 -25.03 -2.37 34.84
C GLN A 122 -23.52 -2.11 34.76
N ARG A 123 -22.86 -2.53 33.67
CA ARG A 123 -21.43 -2.27 33.44
C ARG A 123 -21.13 -0.77 33.31
N ILE A 124 -22.03 -0.02 32.66
CA ILE A 124 -21.96 1.45 32.58
C ILE A 124 -22.05 2.07 33.98
N TRP A 125 -23.05 1.67 34.78
CA TRP A 125 -23.24 2.18 36.13
C TRP A 125 -22.06 1.88 37.06
N LYS A 126 -21.59 0.63 37.06
CA LYS A 126 -20.42 0.22 37.84
C LYS A 126 -19.19 1.06 37.48
N ARG A 127 -18.93 1.24 36.18
CA ARG A 127 -17.79 2.03 35.68
C ARG A 127 -17.85 3.49 36.10
N SER A 128 -19.03 4.10 36.04
CA SER A 128 -19.21 5.49 36.49
C SER A 128 -18.79 5.71 37.94
N ARG A 129 -18.91 4.68 38.80
CA ARG A 129 -18.54 4.76 40.21
C ARG A 129 -17.06 4.47 40.48
N GLU A 130 -16.43 3.69 39.61
CA GLU A 130 -15.01 3.32 39.72
C GLU A 130 -14.09 4.43 39.20
N HIS A 131 -14.55 5.25 38.25
CA HIS A 131 -13.76 6.29 37.59
C HIS A 131 -14.51 7.62 37.56
N THR A 132 -14.48 8.31 38.70
CA THR A 132 -14.90 9.70 38.85
C THR A 132 -13.66 10.56 38.90
N GLU A 133 -13.31 11.19 37.78
CA GLU A 133 -12.26 12.21 37.73
C GLU A 133 -12.95 13.58 37.85
N ASP A 134 -12.50 14.42 38.79
CA ASP A 134 -13.03 15.78 39.03
C ASP A 134 -14.55 15.88 39.29
N GLY A 135 -15.15 14.82 39.84
CA GLY A 135 -16.60 14.76 40.09
C GLY A 135 -17.44 14.38 38.87
N VAL A 136 -16.80 14.16 37.71
CA VAL A 136 -17.47 13.73 36.48
C VAL A 136 -17.17 12.26 36.20
N ALA A 137 -18.22 11.46 36.03
CA ALA A 137 -18.08 10.03 35.75
C ALA A 137 -17.67 9.77 34.30
N ASN A 138 -16.56 9.04 34.08
CA ASN A 138 -16.13 8.65 32.75
C ASN A 138 -16.81 7.34 32.29
N VAL A 139 -17.83 7.47 31.43
CA VAL A 139 -18.62 6.33 30.91
C VAL A 139 -18.19 5.88 29.52
N SER A 140 -17.16 6.51 28.94
CA SER A 140 -16.70 6.26 27.57
C SER A 140 -16.32 4.79 27.32
N ASN A 141 -16.36 4.39 26.05
CA ASN A 141 -15.94 3.07 25.63
C ASN A 141 -14.41 3.01 25.54
N ARG A 142 -13.78 2.16 26.36
CA ARG A 142 -12.32 2.01 26.41
C ARG A 142 -11.70 1.41 25.14
N LYS A 143 -12.49 0.77 24.28
CA LYS A 143 -12.02 0.16 23.02
C LYS A 143 -11.87 1.17 21.88
N THR A 144 -12.40 2.39 21.98
CA THR A 144 -12.35 3.35 20.87
C THR A 144 -10.92 3.75 20.51
N LYS A 145 -10.04 3.90 21.52
CA LYS A 145 -8.61 4.20 21.34
C LYS A 145 -7.68 3.04 21.76
N ASN A 146 -8.20 2.05 22.49
CA ASN A 146 -7.46 0.85 22.89
C ASN A 146 -7.99 -0.39 22.16
N CYS A 147 -7.84 -0.39 20.85
CA CYS A 147 -8.15 -1.55 20.01
C CYS A 147 -6.93 -1.94 19.18
N GLY A 148 -6.94 -3.19 18.72
CA GLY A 148 -5.89 -3.75 17.88
C GLY A 148 -4.57 -4.01 18.62
N ARG A 149 -3.65 -4.65 17.89
CA ARG A 149 -2.28 -4.86 18.34
C ARG A 149 -1.50 -3.55 18.24
N LYS A 150 -1.02 -3.03 19.37
CA LYS A 150 -0.13 -1.86 19.39
C LYS A 150 1.18 -2.22 18.69
N ARG A 151 1.66 -1.33 17.83
CA ARG A 151 2.94 -1.52 17.14
C ARG A 151 4.08 -1.21 18.08
N ILE A 152 5.13 -2.02 18.00
CA ILE A 152 6.38 -1.76 18.70
C ILE A 152 7.13 -0.71 17.88
N GLU A 153 7.47 0.39 18.53
CA GLU A 153 8.30 1.45 17.95
C GLU A 153 9.77 1.04 18.00
N ILE A 154 10.50 1.39 16.94
CA ILE A 154 11.95 1.14 16.90
C ILE A 154 12.62 2.37 17.48
N ASP A 155 13.42 2.14 18.52
CA ASP A 155 14.33 3.15 19.04
C ASP A 155 15.43 3.42 18.00
N MET A 156 15.32 4.57 17.33
CA MET A 156 16.26 4.98 16.29
C MET A 156 17.63 5.33 16.86
N GLU A 157 17.70 5.73 18.13
CA GLU A 157 18.96 6.11 18.77
C GLU A 157 19.79 4.87 19.08
N ARG A 158 19.15 3.85 19.62
CA ARG A 158 19.75 2.52 19.74
C ARG A 158 20.11 1.92 18.39
N PHE A 159 19.31 2.13 17.35
CA PHE A 159 19.67 1.67 16.00
C PHE A 159 20.93 2.36 15.46
N ARG A 160 21.10 3.66 15.74
CA ARG A 160 22.28 4.45 15.35
C ARG A 160 23.55 4.16 16.15
N SER A 161 23.47 3.52 17.32
CA SER A 161 24.66 3.11 18.08
C SER A 161 25.23 1.76 17.63
N ILE A 162 24.44 0.92 16.92
CA ILE A 162 24.88 -0.40 16.45
C ILE A 162 25.97 -0.27 15.37
N PRO A 163 27.09 -1.01 15.39
CA PRO A 163 28.09 -0.93 14.32
C PRO A 163 27.54 -1.26 12.93
N LEU A 164 28.05 -0.62 11.88
CA LEU A 164 27.55 -0.79 10.49
C LEU A 164 27.55 -2.25 10.03
N GLN A 165 28.52 -3.06 10.46
CA GLN A 165 28.63 -4.48 10.12
C GLN A 165 27.38 -5.26 10.57
N GLN A 166 26.85 -4.91 11.75
CA GLN A 166 25.65 -5.52 12.31
C GLN A 166 24.35 -4.94 11.74
N ARG A 167 24.43 -3.86 10.94
CA ARG A 167 23.28 -3.25 10.25
C ARG A 167 22.96 -3.86 8.87
N THR A 168 23.84 -4.72 8.36
CA THR A 168 23.76 -5.28 7.00
C THR A 168 22.64 -6.31 6.85
N ASN A 169 22.56 -7.25 7.80
CA ASN A 169 21.60 -8.36 7.78
C ASN A 169 20.47 -8.12 8.78
N LEU A 170 19.24 -8.46 8.38
CA LEU A 170 18.06 -8.49 9.25
C LEU A 170 18.24 -9.33 10.51
N ARG A 171 18.96 -10.46 10.44
CA ARG A 171 19.21 -11.33 11.60
C ARG A 171 20.15 -10.66 12.61
N SER A 172 21.27 -10.13 12.13
CA SER A 172 22.25 -9.44 12.97
C SER A 172 21.69 -8.17 13.60
N THR A 173 20.95 -7.37 12.82
CA THR A 173 20.25 -6.17 13.34
C THR A 173 19.23 -6.53 14.41
N ALA A 174 18.44 -7.58 14.17
CA ALA A 174 17.43 -8.03 15.11
C ALA A 174 18.05 -8.48 16.43
N SER A 175 19.14 -9.26 16.38
CA SER A 175 19.89 -9.65 17.58
C SER A 175 20.47 -8.45 18.31
N ALA A 176 21.08 -7.49 17.60
CA ALA A 176 21.64 -6.28 18.22
C ALA A 176 20.55 -5.37 18.86
N MET A 177 19.34 -5.34 18.27
CA MET A 177 18.18 -4.60 18.78
C MET A 177 17.35 -5.39 19.81
N ASN A 178 17.66 -6.66 20.09
CA ASN A 178 16.83 -7.57 20.90
C ASN A 178 15.36 -7.60 20.41
N MET A 179 15.16 -7.69 19.10
CA MET A 179 13.84 -7.74 18.46
C MET A 179 13.72 -8.98 17.57
N SER A 180 12.49 -9.32 17.16
CA SER A 180 12.32 -10.37 16.17
C SER A 180 12.75 -9.92 14.77
N THR A 181 13.31 -10.84 14.00
CA THR A 181 13.73 -10.61 12.60
C THR A 181 12.58 -10.13 11.74
N SER A 182 11.37 -10.68 11.93
CA SER A 182 10.15 -10.26 11.23
C SER A 182 9.77 -8.81 11.56
N LEU A 183 10.01 -8.33 12.78
CA LEU A 183 9.74 -6.95 13.14
C LEU A 183 10.68 -6.01 12.38
N ILE A 184 11.98 -6.30 12.36
CA ILE A 184 12.94 -5.50 11.59
C ILE A 184 12.59 -5.53 10.10
N TYR A 185 12.30 -6.70 9.53
CA TYR A 185 11.84 -6.84 8.14
C TYR A 185 10.64 -5.94 7.82
N ASN A 186 9.59 -6.01 8.64
CA ASN A 186 8.39 -5.21 8.44
C ASN A 186 8.66 -3.71 8.54
N ASN A 187 9.61 -3.29 9.36
CA ASN A 187 10.01 -1.89 9.48
C ASN A 187 10.89 -1.44 8.29
N THR A 188 11.75 -2.31 7.76
CA THR A 188 12.49 -2.05 6.52
C THR A 188 11.57 -1.95 5.31
N ARG A 189 10.61 -2.88 5.15
CA ARG A 189 9.62 -2.85 4.06
C ARG A 189 8.74 -1.60 4.08
N ARG A 190 8.49 -1.04 5.28
CA ARG A 190 7.72 0.21 5.46
C ARG A 190 8.58 1.48 5.38
N GLY A 191 9.88 1.37 5.14
CA GLY A 191 10.78 2.51 5.00
C GLY A 191 11.22 3.18 6.31
N LYS A 192 10.89 2.62 7.48
CA LYS A 192 11.37 3.16 8.78
C LYS A 192 12.86 2.92 8.99
N ILE A 193 13.36 1.81 8.45
CA ILE A 193 14.78 1.50 8.38
C ILE A 193 15.16 1.49 6.90
N ARG A 194 16.11 2.32 6.50
CA ARG A 194 16.64 2.33 5.14
C ARG A 194 17.74 1.28 5.00
N ARG A 195 17.79 0.64 3.83
CA ARG A 195 18.95 -0.19 3.45
C ARG A 195 20.05 0.75 2.95
N HIS A 196 21.28 0.52 3.40
CA HIS A 196 22.43 1.20 2.83
C HIS A 196 22.92 0.40 1.62
N SER A 197 23.18 1.09 0.50
CA SER A 197 23.77 0.47 -0.67
C SER A 197 25.19 0.00 -0.36
N ASN A 198 25.52 -1.21 -0.80
CA ASN A 198 26.89 -1.69 -0.73
C ASN A 198 27.70 -1.03 -1.87
N SER A 199 28.93 -0.61 -1.58
CA SER A 199 29.86 -0.07 -2.60
C SER A 199 30.06 -1.05 -3.78
N LEU A 200 30.00 -2.37 -3.51
CA LEU A 200 30.11 -3.42 -4.53
C LEU A 200 28.87 -3.55 -5.43
N LYS A 201 27.70 -3.06 -4.98
CA LYS A 201 26.44 -3.08 -5.72
C LYS A 201 25.70 -1.76 -5.50
N PRO A 202 26.19 -0.67 -6.09
CA PRO A 202 25.59 0.64 -5.91
C PRO A 202 24.19 0.67 -6.57
N LEU A 203 23.32 1.51 -6.02
CA LEU A 203 22.02 1.80 -6.64
C LEU A 203 22.25 2.50 -7.99
N LEU A 204 21.35 2.27 -8.95
CA LEU A 204 21.43 2.95 -10.24
C LEU A 204 21.18 4.44 -10.05
N THR A 205 22.12 5.27 -10.50
CA THR A 205 21.89 6.71 -10.64
C THR A 205 20.82 6.96 -11.71
N ASP A 206 20.17 8.12 -11.67
CA ASP A 206 19.12 8.43 -12.66
C ASP A 206 19.70 8.50 -14.08
N GLN A 207 20.96 8.89 -14.23
CA GLN A 207 21.69 8.82 -15.50
C GLN A 207 21.84 7.37 -15.98
N ASN A 208 22.20 6.44 -15.08
CA ASN A 208 22.32 5.03 -15.41
C ASN A 208 20.95 4.42 -15.77
N LYS A 209 19.86 4.84 -15.10
CA LYS A 209 18.50 4.41 -15.45
C LYS A 209 18.13 4.87 -16.87
N LYS A 210 18.37 6.15 -17.21
CA LYS A 210 18.13 6.71 -18.55
C LYS A 210 18.93 5.97 -19.63
N ALA A 211 20.23 5.76 -19.40
CA ALA A 211 21.08 5.03 -20.35
C ALA A 211 20.58 3.60 -20.61
N ARG A 212 20.15 2.88 -19.56
CA ARG A 212 19.58 1.54 -19.69
C ARG A 212 18.23 1.54 -20.41
N LEU A 213 17.41 2.57 -20.21
CA LEU A 213 16.14 2.75 -20.91
C LEU A 213 16.37 3.01 -22.41
N CYS A 214 17.26 3.94 -22.76
CA CYS A 214 17.65 4.18 -24.16
C CYS A 214 18.18 2.91 -24.83
N MET A 215 19.05 2.16 -24.14
CA MET A 215 19.58 0.89 -24.66
C MET A 215 18.46 -0.13 -24.93
N ARG A 216 17.45 -0.20 -24.05
CA ARG A 216 16.29 -1.08 -24.23
C ARG A 216 15.50 -0.73 -25.50
N TYR A 217 15.18 0.54 -25.71
CA TYR A 217 14.46 0.99 -26.90
C TYR A 217 15.26 0.74 -28.18
N VAL A 218 16.57 1.02 -28.16
CA VAL A 218 17.46 0.71 -29.30
C VAL A 218 17.47 -0.78 -29.64
N ILE A 219 17.46 -1.66 -28.62
CA ILE A 219 17.42 -3.11 -28.82
C ILE A 219 16.05 -3.58 -29.34
N GLN A 220 14.94 -2.98 -28.86
CA GLN A 220 13.58 -3.25 -29.38
C GLN A 220 13.47 -2.93 -30.87
N GLU A 221 14.07 -1.81 -31.28
CA GLU A 221 14.19 -1.41 -32.69
C GLU A 221 15.30 -2.17 -33.44
N LYS A 222 15.86 -3.24 -32.85
CA LYS A 222 16.94 -4.08 -33.41
C LYS A 222 18.19 -3.30 -33.85
N GLY A 223 18.43 -2.13 -33.26
CA GLY A 223 19.50 -1.21 -33.69
C GLY A 223 19.30 -0.64 -35.09
N GLY A 224 18.07 -0.67 -35.62
CA GLY A 224 17.76 -0.23 -36.97
C GLY A 224 17.91 1.28 -37.16
N ASN A 225 18.87 1.71 -37.98
CA ASN A 225 18.92 3.06 -38.54
C ASN A 225 18.01 3.18 -39.77
N ASN A 226 16.77 2.69 -39.70
CA ASN A 226 15.83 2.63 -40.82
C ASN A 226 15.15 3.98 -41.13
N TYR A 227 15.87 5.08 -40.96
CA TYR A 227 15.47 6.40 -41.43
C TYR A 227 16.35 6.78 -42.63
N LYS A 228 15.71 7.30 -43.68
CA LYS A 228 16.43 7.74 -44.87
C LYS A 228 17.17 9.04 -44.56
N ILE A 229 18.48 8.97 -44.40
CA ILE A 229 19.32 10.15 -44.16
C ILE A 229 19.25 11.06 -45.39
N LEU A 230 18.70 12.25 -45.22
CA LEU A 230 18.67 13.27 -46.27
C LEU A 230 20.09 13.77 -46.54
N HIS A 231 20.70 13.34 -47.65
CA HIS A 231 21.99 13.85 -48.10
C HIS A 231 21.83 15.22 -48.78
N ILE A 232 21.82 16.29 -48.00
CA ILE A 232 21.66 17.68 -48.47
C ILE A 232 22.93 18.30 -49.11
N VAL A 233 23.95 17.49 -49.43
CA VAL A 233 25.23 17.93 -50.02
C VAL A 233 25.78 19.18 -49.30
N LYS A 234 25.87 19.08 -47.97
CA LYS A 234 26.15 20.19 -47.05
C LYS A 234 27.34 21.05 -47.48
N ASP A 235 28.42 20.44 -47.96
CA ASP A 235 29.64 21.16 -48.37
C ASP A 235 29.48 21.93 -49.67
N ALA A 236 28.62 21.49 -50.59
CA ALA A 236 28.32 22.23 -51.81
C ALA A 236 27.41 23.44 -51.53
N LEU A 237 26.42 23.28 -50.66
CA LEU A 237 25.54 24.37 -50.23
C LEU A 237 26.29 25.43 -49.41
N ARG A 238 27.24 25.00 -48.57
CA ARG A 238 28.08 25.91 -47.78
C ARG A 238 28.99 26.77 -48.66
N ARG A 239 29.59 26.20 -49.71
CA ARG A 239 30.40 26.94 -50.69
C ARG A 239 29.62 28.00 -51.48
N ARG A 240 28.30 27.79 -51.67
CA ARG A 240 27.40 28.73 -52.35
C ARG A 240 26.74 29.74 -51.39
N GLY A 241 27.03 29.68 -50.09
CA GLY A 241 26.40 30.54 -49.08
C GLY A 241 24.91 30.25 -48.84
N GLN A 242 24.40 29.10 -49.29
CA GLN A 242 22.96 28.75 -49.27
C GLN A 242 22.65 27.61 -48.30
N LEU A 243 23.55 27.31 -47.35
CA LEU A 243 23.29 26.26 -46.36
C LEU A 243 22.20 26.73 -45.38
N PRO A 244 21.07 26.02 -45.28
CA PRO A 244 20.00 26.39 -44.35
C PRO A 244 20.52 26.38 -42.91
N LEU A 245 20.20 27.41 -42.13
CA LEU A 245 20.53 27.47 -40.69
C LEU A 245 19.60 26.57 -39.86
N GLN A 246 18.42 26.25 -40.39
CA GLN A 246 17.42 25.39 -39.75
C GLN A 246 16.77 24.50 -40.82
N ILE A 247 16.56 23.22 -40.47
CA ILE A 247 15.81 22.26 -41.30
C ILE A 247 14.38 22.26 -40.77
N LYS A 248 13.40 22.49 -41.64
CA LYS A 248 11.98 22.44 -41.24
C LYS A 248 11.60 21.00 -40.92
N CYS A 249 11.14 20.76 -39.69
CA CYS A 249 10.41 19.54 -39.33
C CYS A 249 8.92 19.78 -39.51
N ASP A 250 8.21 18.74 -39.96
CA ASP A 250 6.75 18.79 -40.13
C ASP A 250 6.07 18.71 -38.76
N ALA A 251 5.12 19.62 -38.50
CA ALA A 251 4.47 19.77 -37.20
C ALA A 251 3.64 18.54 -36.82
N GLN A 252 3.04 17.88 -37.81
CA GLN A 252 2.26 16.65 -37.61
C GLN A 252 3.15 15.49 -37.13
N LEU A 253 4.40 15.44 -37.59
CA LEU A 253 5.35 14.37 -37.23
C LEU A 253 5.82 14.53 -35.78
N ILE A 254 6.01 15.78 -35.33
CA ILE A 254 6.33 16.10 -33.92
C ILE A 254 5.15 15.71 -33.02
N GLN A 255 3.92 15.99 -33.46
CA GLN A 255 2.72 15.69 -32.69
C GLN A 255 2.46 14.18 -32.56
N ASN A 256 2.62 13.42 -33.65
CA ASN A 256 2.50 11.97 -33.63
C ASN A 256 3.56 11.28 -32.73
N ALA A 257 4.79 11.83 -32.69
CA ALA A 257 5.85 11.30 -31.82
C ALA A 257 5.55 11.53 -30.33
N LEU A 258 4.94 12.67 -29.99
CA LEU A 258 4.49 12.97 -28.63
C LEU A 258 3.30 12.11 -28.20
N GLU A 259 2.45 11.72 -29.15
CA GLU A 259 1.29 10.85 -28.91
C GLU A 259 1.66 9.36 -28.78
N SER A 260 2.77 8.92 -29.40
CA SER A 260 3.25 7.53 -29.30
C SER A 260 3.94 7.18 -27.97
N ASP A 261 4.21 8.16 -27.12
CA ASP A 261 4.84 8.00 -25.80
C ASP A 261 3.81 7.93 -24.63
N VAL A 262 2.50 7.83 -24.94
CA VAL A 262 1.37 7.67 -23.97
C VAL A 262 0.86 6.23 -23.96
#